data_AF-A0A2N5XJE6-F1
#
_entry.id   AF-A0A2N5XJE6-F1
#
_cell.length_a   1.000
_cell.length_b   1.000
_cell.length_c   1.000
_cell.angle_alpha   90.00
_cell.angle_beta   90.00
_cell.angle_gamma   90.00
#
_symmetry.space_group_name_H-M   'P 1'
#
loop_
_entity.id
_entity.type
_entity.pdbx_description
1 polymer ?
#
loop_
_entity_poly.entity_id
_entity_poly.type
_entity_poly.pdbx_seq_one_letter_code
_entity_poly.pdbx_strand_id
1 'polypeptide(L)'
;AGLCSPRPDLPARGGRSQLAVLVHGLAARTGRSVPDVTREWFARYLRAVITPVLWLHAVYGLGLEAHQQNTLVELDADGWPAGGRYRDNQGYYFSPSRSTALHTWVPGAGRDLGTYVDDEVVDERLAYYVGLNNMLGVVGACGSQGLADETDLLRQAGDVLAGLAAEHGDRLRLAALLREAPVLRCKANLLTRVHGMDELTGPLESQSVYVDIANPIAQALR
;
A
#
# COMPACT_ATOMS: atom_id res chain seq x y z
N ALA A 1 0.35 8.70 -5.54
CA ALA A 1 1.55 9.53 -5.41
C ALA A 1 1.19 11.02 -5.46
N GLY A 2 0.75 11.54 -6.62
CA GLY A 2 0.40 12.97 -6.74
C GLY A 2 -0.74 13.46 -5.84
N LEU A 3 -1.61 12.56 -5.37
CA LEU A 3 -2.64 12.85 -4.35
C LEU A 3 -2.02 13.24 -3.00
N CYS A 4 -0.96 12.53 -2.59
CA CYS A 4 -0.32 12.64 -1.28
C CYS A 4 0.76 13.72 -1.22
N SER A 5 1.42 14.01 -2.35
CA SER A 5 2.56 14.93 -2.40
C SER A 5 2.16 16.38 -2.06
N PRO A 6 2.85 17.04 -1.10
CA PRO A 6 2.73 18.48 -0.89
C PRO A 6 3.03 19.27 -2.17
N ARG A 7 2.44 20.47 -2.27
CA ARG A 7 2.55 21.36 -3.44
C ARG A 7 3.14 22.71 -3.05
N PRO A 8 4.44 22.77 -2.66
CA PRO A 8 5.09 24.03 -2.30
C PRO A 8 5.11 25.05 -3.45
N ASP A 9 4.97 24.57 -4.68
CA ASP A 9 4.77 25.36 -5.90
C ASP A 9 3.42 26.11 -5.93
N LEU A 10 2.47 25.77 -5.05
CA LEU A 10 1.16 26.38 -4.94
C LEU A 10 0.96 27.05 -3.55
N PRO A 11 1.66 28.15 -3.26
CA PRO A 11 1.60 28.81 -1.95
C PRO A 11 0.20 29.35 -1.62
N ALA A 12 -0.60 29.71 -2.63
CA ALA A 12 -2.00 30.11 -2.46
C ALA A 12 -2.88 29.00 -1.86
N ARG A 13 -2.45 27.73 -1.96
CA ARG A 13 -3.10 26.57 -1.31
C ARG A 13 -2.42 26.18 0.01
N GLY A 14 -1.52 27.01 0.53
CA GLY A 14 -0.75 26.74 1.74
C GLY A 14 0.25 25.59 1.59
N GLY A 15 0.70 25.30 0.36
CA GLY A 15 1.61 24.17 0.11
C GLY A 15 0.95 22.79 0.21
N ARG A 16 -0.38 22.73 0.37
CA ARG A 16 -1.13 21.50 0.68
C ARG A 16 -1.10 20.49 -0.47
N SER A 17 -1.09 19.20 -0.12
CA SER A 17 -1.37 18.14 -1.08
C SER A 17 -2.82 18.16 -1.53
N GLN A 18 -3.13 17.46 -2.63
CA GLN A 18 -4.52 17.33 -3.08
C GLN A 18 -5.37 16.55 -2.07
N LEU A 19 -4.80 15.58 -1.35
CA LEU A 19 -5.48 14.88 -0.27
C LEU A 19 -5.94 15.85 0.82
N ALA A 20 -5.06 16.75 1.27
CA ALA A 20 -5.40 17.75 2.28
C ALA A 20 -6.50 18.70 1.79
N VAL A 21 -6.43 19.14 0.52
CA VAL A 21 -7.48 19.97 -0.09
C VAL A 21 -8.83 19.24 -0.09
N LEU A 22 -8.86 17.96 -0.48
CA LEU A 22 -10.07 17.14 -0.50
C LEU A 22 -10.66 16.95 0.90
N VAL A 23 -9.85 16.56 1.87
CA VAL A 23 -10.27 16.34 3.27
C VAL A 23 -10.83 17.63 3.87
N HIS A 24 -10.16 18.77 3.70
CA HIS A 24 -10.70 20.05 4.18
C HIS A 24 -12.03 20.42 3.51
N GLY A 25 -12.15 20.16 2.21
CA GLY A 25 -13.40 20.38 1.48
C GLY A 25 -14.54 19.49 2.00
N LEU A 26 -14.26 18.22 2.27
CA LEU A 26 -15.19 17.27 2.87
C LEU A 26 -15.60 17.69 4.28
N ALA A 27 -14.65 18.10 5.12
CA ALA A 27 -14.92 18.61 6.46
C ALA A 27 -15.86 19.83 6.43
N ALA A 28 -15.58 20.79 5.55
CA ALA A 28 -16.43 21.97 5.37
C ALA A 28 -17.86 21.62 4.92
N ARG A 29 -18.02 20.68 3.97
CA ARG A 29 -19.36 20.28 3.48
C ARG A 29 -20.15 19.45 4.49
N THR A 30 -19.48 18.59 5.25
CA THR A 30 -20.13 17.67 6.20
C THR A 30 -20.32 18.28 7.59
N GLY A 31 -19.69 19.41 7.88
CA GLY A 31 -19.69 20.03 9.21
C GLY A 31 -18.90 19.25 10.27
N ARG A 32 -18.08 18.27 9.85
CA ARG A 32 -17.28 17.41 10.74
C ARG A 32 -15.86 17.93 10.89
N SER A 33 -15.19 17.50 11.95
CA SER A 33 -13.78 17.83 12.15
C SER A 33 -12.90 17.21 11.06
N VAL A 34 -11.79 17.89 10.74
CA VAL A 34 -10.80 17.38 9.79
C VAL A 34 -10.28 16.00 10.19
N PRO A 35 -9.90 15.73 11.47
CA PRO A 35 -9.51 14.39 11.91
C PRO A 35 -10.56 13.30 11.69
N ASP A 36 -11.84 13.58 11.95
CA ASP A 36 -12.91 12.60 11.75
C ASP A 36 -13.10 12.26 10.26
N VAL A 37 -13.04 13.27 9.41
CA VAL A 37 -13.12 13.09 7.96
C VAL A 37 -11.89 12.34 7.44
N THR A 38 -10.69 12.65 7.93
CA THR A 38 -9.46 11.94 7.56
C THR A 38 -9.53 10.46 7.92
N ARG A 39 -9.96 10.12 9.14
CA ARG A 39 -10.12 8.73 9.59
C ARG A 39 -11.11 7.96 8.71
N GLU A 40 -12.23 8.58 8.36
CA GLU A 40 -13.20 7.95 7.46
C GLU A 40 -12.67 7.82 6.03
N TRP A 41 -12.02 8.87 5.51
CA TRP A 41 -11.42 8.84 4.17
C TRP A 41 -10.39 7.70 4.09
N PHE A 42 -9.54 7.58 5.10
CA PHE A 42 -8.56 6.49 5.20
C PHE A 42 -9.24 5.12 5.37
N ALA A 43 -10.36 5.01 6.10
CA ALA A 43 -11.13 3.77 6.22
C ALA A 43 -11.63 3.29 4.86
N ARG A 44 -12.19 4.22 4.09
CA ARG A 44 -12.69 3.95 2.74
C ARG A 44 -11.54 3.63 1.79
N TYR A 45 -10.39 4.31 1.93
CA TYR A 45 -9.17 4.01 1.18
C TYR A 45 -8.68 2.58 1.42
N LEU A 46 -8.53 2.18 2.68
CA LEU A 46 -8.13 0.82 3.05
C LEU A 46 -9.07 -0.21 2.42
N ARG A 47 -10.38 0.00 2.56
CA ARG A 47 -11.42 -0.91 2.05
C ARG A 47 -11.48 -0.99 0.54
N ALA A 48 -11.41 0.14 -0.16
CA ALA A 48 -11.66 0.23 -1.60
C ALA A 48 -10.40 0.05 -2.45
N VAL A 49 -9.21 0.20 -1.84
CA VAL A 49 -7.93 0.18 -2.56
C VAL A 49 -6.99 -0.89 -2.02
N ILE A 50 -6.75 -0.94 -0.71
CA ILE A 50 -5.75 -1.85 -0.12
C ILE A 50 -6.29 -3.28 0.00
N THR A 51 -7.48 -3.43 0.60
CA THR A 51 -8.12 -4.74 0.79
C THR A 51 -8.26 -5.54 -0.50
N PRO A 52 -8.72 -4.98 -1.64
CA PRO A 52 -8.83 -5.73 -2.89
C PRO A 52 -7.48 -6.24 -3.43
N VAL A 53 -6.40 -5.48 -3.25
CA VAL A 53 -5.04 -5.91 -3.67
C VAL A 53 -4.56 -7.09 -2.83
N LEU A 54 -4.76 -7.03 -1.50
CA LEU A 54 -4.38 -8.11 -0.60
C LEU A 54 -5.25 -9.36 -0.81
N TRP A 55 -6.55 -9.17 -1.06
CA TRP A 55 -7.47 -10.25 -1.42
C TRP A 55 -7.08 -10.94 -2.72
N LEU A 56 -6.69 -10.18 -3.75
CA LEU A 56 -6.26 -10.73 -5.04
C LEU A 56 -5.05 -11.65 -4.86
N HIS A 57 -4.08 -11.24 -4.03
CA HIS A 57 -2.95 -12.07 -3.66
C HIS A 57 -3.37 -13.32 -2.86
N ALA A 58 -4.22 -13.17 -1.85
CA ALA A 58 -4.67 -14.28 -1.01
C ALA A 58 -5.45 -15.36 -1.78
N VAL A 59 -6.36 -14.93 -2.65
CA VAL A 59 -7.32 -15.81 -3.34
C VAL A 59 -6.75 -16.36 -4.64
N TYR A 60 -6.08 -15.50 -5.43
CA TYR A 60 -5.62 -15.82 -6.77
C TYR A 60 -4.10 -15.93 -6.88
N GLY A 61 -3.34 -15.68 -5.81
CA GLY A 61 -1.89 -15.71 -5.86
C GLY A 61 -1.27 -14.62 -6.72
N LEU A 62 -2.03 -13.60 -7.10
CA LEU A 62 -1.58 -12.53 -7.98
C LEU A 62 -1.20 -11.30 -7.14
N GLY A 63 0.11 -11.10 -7.00
CA GLY A 63 0.70 -9.94 -6.36
C GLY A 63 0.90 -8.79 -7.34
N LEU A 64 0.54 -7.57 -6.92
CA LEU A 64 0.69 -6.34 -7.69
C LEU A 64 1.74 -5.44 -7.04
N GLU A 65 2.61 -4.81 -7.82
CA GLU A 65 3.47 -3.69 -7.36
C GLU A 65 2.64 -2.41 -7.10
N ALA A 66 1.63 -2.49 -6.24
CA ALA A 66 0.67 -1.42 -5.94
C ALA A 66 1.25 -0.37 -4.99
N HIS A 67 2.44 0.14 -5.32
CA HIS A 67 2.99 1.34 -4.75
C HIS A 67 2.19 2.58 -5.20
N GLN A 68 2.46 3.74 -4.60
CA GLN A 68 1.63 4.92 -4.80
C GLN A 68 1.55 5.43 -6.24
N GLN A 69 2.57 5.19 -7.07
CA GLN A 69 2.56 5.63 -8.47
C GLN A 69 1.72 4.70 -9.38
N ASN A 70 1.60 3.40 -9.05
CA ASN A 70 0.82 2.41 -9.81
C ASN A 70 -0.62 2.26 -9.30
N THR A 71 -0.97 3.02 -8.26
CA THR A 71 -2.31 3.04 -7.67
C THR A 71 -3.04 4.33 -8.03
N LEU A 72 -4.17 4.20 -8.72
CA LEU A 72 -5.10 5.28 -9.02
C LEU A 72 -6.32 5.15 -8.10
N VAL A 73 -6.55 6.15 -7.27
CA VAL A 73 -7.70 6.18 -6.35
C VAL A 73 -8.90 6.74 -7.07
N GLU A 74 -9.97 5.97 -7.17
CA GLU A 74 -11.25 6.44 -7.67
C GLU A 74 -12.00 7.12 -6.53
N LEU A 75 -12.41 8.36 -6.77
CA LEU A 75 -13.21 9.13 -5.83
C LEU A 75 -14.64 9.20 -6.36
N ASP A 76 -15.62 9.11 -5.46
CA ASP A 76 -17.01 9.42 -5.79
C ASP A 76 -17.21 10.92 -6.06
N ALA A 77 -18.45 11.31 -6.39
CA ALA A 77 -18.80 12.70 -6.70
C ALA A 77 -18.50 13.67 -5.55
N ASP A 78 -18.47 13.17 -4.31
CA ASP A 78 -18.20 13.96 -3.12
C ASP A 78 -16.72 13.98 -2.74
N GLY A 79 -15.87 13.15 -3.36
CA GLY A 79 -14.44 13.07 -3.10
C GLY A 79 -14.02 11.99 -2.11
N TRP A 80 -14.90 11.04 -1.77
CA TRP A 80 -14.56 9.89 -0.95
C TRP A 80 -13.98 8.73 -1.79
N PRO A 81 -13.06 7.93 -1.27
CA PRO A 81 -12.58 6.74 -1.97
C PRO A 81 -13.73 5.76 -2.22
N ALA A 82 -13.91 5.39 -3.47
CA ALA A 82 -14.96 4.49 -3.94
C ALA A 82 -14.40 3.28 -4.73
N GLY A 83 -13.12 3.33 -5.10
CA GLY A 83 -12.46 2.23 -5.81
C GLY A 83 -10.97 2.49 -6.00
N GLY A 84 -10.28 1.49 -6.54
CA GLY A 84 -8.89 1.56 -6.94
C GLY A 84 -8.71 0.97 -8.32
N ARG A 85 -7.93 1.64 -9.17
CA ARG A 85 -7.39 1.06 -10.39
C ARG A 85 -5.89 0.89 -10.25
N TYR A 86 -5.43 -0.25 -10.74
CA TYR A 86 -4.00 -0.55 -10.83
C TYR A 86 -3.53 -0.36 -12.27
N ARG A 87 -2.30 0.12 -12.44
CA ARG A 87 -1.62 0.23 -13.74
C ARG A 87 -0.22 -0.35 -13.65
N ASP A 88 0.41 -0.52 -14.81
CA ASP A 88 1.74 -1.10 -15.01
C ASP A 88 1.76 -2.62 -14.84
N ASN A 89 1.75 -3.34 -15.96
CA ASN A 89 1.68 -4.80 -15.99
C ASN A 89 3.06 -5.47 -16.02
N GLN A 90 4.15 -4.73 -15.82
CA GLN A 90 5.50 -5.29 -15.75
C GLN A 90 5.82 -5.90 -14.37
N GLY A 91 5.13 -5.45 -13.32
CA GLY A 91 5.36 -5.84 -11.92
C GLY A 91 4.33 -6.82 -11.34
N TYR A 92 3.96 -7.87 -12.07
CA TYR A 92 3.11 -8.93 -11.49
C TYR A 92 3.96 -10.03 -10.86
N TYR A 93 3.54 -10.48 -9.69
CA TYR A 93 4.09 -11.65 -9.01
C TYR A 93 3.06 -12.75 -8.97
N PHE A 94 3.48 -13.97 -9.25
CA PHE A 94 2.60 -15.14 -9.23
C PHE A 94 3.08 -16.12 -8.17
N SER A 95 2.24 -16.34 -7.17
CA SER A 95 2.49 -17.31 -6.11
C SER A 95 2.35 -18.74 -6.64
N PRO A 96 3.38 -19.59 -6.53
CA PRO A 96 3.27 -21.00 -6.92
C PRO A 96 2.18 -21.74 -6.13
N SER A 97 2.02 -21.46 -4.83
CA SER A 97 1.06 -22.17 -3.98
C SER A 97 -0.38 -21.65 -4.06
N ARG A 98 -0.59 -20.39 -4.45
CA ARG A 98 -1.91 -19.71 -4.42
C ARG A 98 -2.56 -19.54 -5.80
N SER A 99 -1.81 -19.70 -6.90
CA SER A 99 -2.28 -19.37 -8.27
C SER A 99 -3.27 -20.36 -8.90
N THR A 100 -3.60 -21.48 -8.25
CA THR A 100 -4.52 -22.49 -8.81
C THR A 100 -5.87 -21.90 -9.22
N ALA A 101 -6.44 -21.01 -8.38
CA ALA A 101 -7.71 -20.36 -8.68
C ALA A 101 -7.61 -19.36 -9.85
N LEU A 102 -6.43 -18.78 -10.10
CA LEU A 102 -6.22 -17.89 -11.24
C LEU A 102 -6.20 -18.66 -12.56
N HIS A 103 -5.60 -19.86 -12.56
CA HIS A 103 -5.46 -20.69 -13.77
C HIS A 103 -6.79 -21.21 -14.31
N THR A 104 -7.87 -21.19 -13.53
CA THR A 104 -9.22 -21.51 -14.04
C THR A 104 -9.77 -20.41 -14.95
N TRP A 105 -9.32 -19.17 -14.77
CA TRP A 105 -9.71 -18.01 -15.59
C TRP A 105 -8.71 -17.73 -16.71
N VAL A 106 -7.42 -17.77 -16.37
CA VAL A 106 -6.32 -17.47 -17.29
C VAL A 106 -5.29 -18.61 -17.20
N PRO A 107 -5.50 -19.71 -17.96
CA PRO A 107 -4.58 -20.83 -17.97
C PRO A 107 -3.16 -20.40 -18.32
N GLY A 108 -2.18 -20.82 -17.52
CA GLY A 108 -0.76 -20.57 -17.78
C GLY A 108 -0.25 -19.17 -17.41
N ALA A 109 -1.07 -18.32 -16.80
CA ALA A 109 -0.66 -16.98 -16.38
C ALA A 109 0.69 -17.00 -15.61
N GLY A 110 1.67 -16.24 -16.11
CA GLY A 110 3.00 -16.01 -15.52
C GLY A 110 4.04 -17.12 -15.73
N ARG A 111 3.69 -18.30 -16.27
CA ARG A 111 4.59 -19.48 -16.29
C ARG A 111 5.89 -19.27 -17.08
N ASP A 112 5.87 -18.39 -18.07
CA ASP A 112 7.02 -18.11 -18.97
C ASP A 112 7.64 -16.72 -18.77
N LEU A 113 7.22 -15.99 -17.72
CA LEU A 113 7.62 -14.59 -17.51
C LEU A 113 8.73 -14.41 -16.47
N GLY A 114 9.18 -15.49 -15.80
CA GLY A 114 10.16 -15.40 -14.70
C GLY A 114 9.59 -14.72 -13.44
N THR A 115 8.27 -14.56 -13.36
CA THR A 115 7.56 -13.85 -12.29
C THR A 115 6.94 -14.79 -11.25
N TYR A 116 7.16 -16.11 -11.38
CA TYR A 116 6.92 -17.07 -10.31
C TYR A 116 8.17 -17.09 -9.43
N VAL A 117 8.02 -16.54 -8.23
CA VAL A 117 9.05 -16.56 -7.20
C VAL A 117 8.44 -17.13 -5.92
N ASP A 118 9.30 -17.51 -4.99
CA ASP A 118 8.86 -18.09 -3.72
C ASP A 118 7.89 -17.15 -2.99
N ASP A 119 6.93 -17.74 -2.29
CA ASP A 119 5.84 -17.02 -1.65
C ASP A 119 6.33 -16.00 -0.63
N GLU A 120 7.42 -16.31 0.06
CA GLU A 120 8.11 -15.42 0.99
C GLU A 120 8.69 -14.20 0.28
N VAL A 121 9.22 -14.35 -0.93
CA VAL A 121 9.75 -13.24 -1.74
C VAL A 121 8.59 -12.36 -2.20
N VAL A 122 7.48 -12.96 -2.67
CA VAL A 122 6.28 -12.21 -3.03
C VAL A 122 5.77 -11.42 -1.83
N ASP A 123 5.62 -12.07 -0.67
CA ASP A 123 5.12 -11.43 0.54
C ASP A 123 6.06 -10.27 0.99
N GLU A 124 7.39 -10.45 0.94
CA GLU A 124 8.35 -9.38 1.25
C GLU A 124 8.17 -8.17 0.30
N ARG A 125 8.09 -8.42 -1.01
CA ARG A 125 7.95 -7.35 -2.03
C ARG A 125 6.62 -6.63 -1.88
N LEU A 126 5.52 -7.35 -1.71
CA LEU A 126 4.19 -6.78 -1.50
C LEU A 126 4.10 -6.01 -0.17
N ALA A 127 4.79 -6.45 0.88
CA ALA A 127 4.88 -5.70 2.13
C ALA A 127 5.44 -4.30 1.89
N TYR A 128 6.52 -4.20 1.13
CA TYR A 128 7.07 -2.90 0.76
C TYR A 128 6.10 -2.09 -0.11
N TYR A 129 5.57 -2.64 -1.20
CA TYR A 129 4.77 -1.86 -2.15
C TYR A 129 3.42 -1.43 -1.59
N VAL A 130 2.65 -2.38 -1.06
CA VAL A 130 1.28 -2.13 -0.56
C VAL A 130 1.30 -1.58 0.86
N GLY A 131 2.18 -2.12 1.71
CA GLY A 131 2.28 -1.71 3.11
C GLY A 131 3.05 -0.40 3.28
N LEU A 132 4.34 -0.40 2.97
CA LEU A 132 5.23 0.72 3.31
C LEU A 132 5.08 1.90 2.35
N ASN A 133 5.29 1.67 1.05
CA ASN A 133 5.27 2.74 0.06
C ASN A 133 3.87 3.34 -0.07
N ASN A 134 2.84 2.49 -0.05
CA ASN A 134 1.47 2.89 -0.24
C ASN A 134 0.75 3.24 1.08
N MET A 135 0.32 2.25 1.85
CA MET A 135 -0.54 2.46 3.03
C MET A 135 0.10 3.41 4.06
N LEU A 136 1.35 3.15 4.47
CA LEU A 136 2.07 4.05 5.39
C LEU A 136 2.41 5.40 4.74
N GLY A 137 2.62 5.42 3.42
CA GLY A 137 2.77 6.67 2.68
C GLY A 137 1.54 7.57 2.74
N VAL A 138 0.32 7.01 2.79
CA VAL A 138 -0.92 7.78 3.00
C VAL A 138 -1.01 8.27 4.44
N VAL A 139 -0.69 7.42 5.43
CA VAL A 139 -0.63 7.80 6.84
C VAL A 139 0.30 9.00 7.05
N GLY A 140 1.54 8.92 6.57
CA GLY A 140 2.51 10.01 6.70
C GLY A 140 2.11 11.27 5.94
N ALA A 141 1.40 11.15 4.82
CA ALA A 141 0.86 12.31 4.09
C ALA A 141 -0.24 13.04 4.89
N CYS A 142 -1.07 12.29 5.63
CA CYS A 142 -2.06 12.86 6.54
C CYS A 142 -1.39 13.52 7.76
N GLY A 143 -0.45 12.83 8.41
CA GLY A 143 0.23 13.31 9.61
C GLY A 143 1.09 14.54 9.36
N SER A 144 1.92 14.51 8.31
CA SER A 144 2.78 15.65 7.93
C SER A 144 2.01 16.94 7.60
N GLN A 145 0.72 16.84 7.29
CA GLN A 145 -0.17 17.99 7.05
C GLN A 145 -1.17 18.24 8.17
N GLY A 146 -1.03 17.56 9.31
CA GLY A 146 -1.88 17.75 10.48
C GLY A 146 -3.35 17.39 10.25
N LEU A 147 -3.63 16.47 9.32
CA LEU A 147 -5.01 16.06 8.98
C LEU A 147 -5.60 15.10 10.02
N ALA A 148 -4.77 14.31 10.68
CA ALA A 148 -5.10 13.43 11.81
C ALA A 148 -3.79 13.01 12.52
N ASP A 149 -3.91 12.46 13.72
CA ASP A 149 -2.80 11.79 14.41
C ASP A 149 -2.41 10.52 13.64
N GLU A 150 -1.12 10.32 13.37
CA GLU A 150 -0.65 9.14 12.65
C GLU A 150 -0.94 7.85 13.43
N THR A 151 -0.87 7.89 14.76
CA THR A 151 -1.13 6.75 15.64
C THR A 151 -2.55 6.22 15.46
N ASP A 152 -3.53 7.11 15.32
CA ASP A 152 -4.93 6.71 15.06
C ASP A 152 -5.06 5.98 13.72
N LEU A 153 -4.44 6.51 12.67
CA LEU A 153 -4.46 5.90 11.35
C LEU A 153 -3.69 4.58 11.30
N LEU A 154 -2.57 4.48 12.02
CA LEU A 154 -1.80 3.24 12.14
C LEU A 154 -2.59 2.14 12.86
N ARG A 155 -3.30 2.48 13.95
CA ARG A 155 -4.19 1.53 14.63
C ARG A 155 -5.30 1.04 13.71
N GLN A 156 -5.93 1.97 12.99
CA GLN A 156 -6.97 1.65 12.02
C GLN A 156 -6.48 0.74 10.87
N ALA A 157 -5.27 0.98 10.36
CA ALA A 157 -4.62 0.07 9.41
C ALA A 157 -4.39 -1.31 10.05
N GLY A 158 -3.90 -1.32 11.28
CA GLY A 158 -3.73 -2.53 12.08
C GLY A 158 -5.02 -3.35 12.21
N ASP A 159 -6.16 -2.71 12.46
CA ASP A 159 -7.44 -3.40 12.63
C ASP A 159 -7.91 -4.05 11.31
N VAL A 160 -7.74 -3.36 10.18
CA VAL A 160 -8.03 -3.93 8.86
C VAL A 160 -7.13 -5.12 8.56
N LEU A 161 -5.83 -5.03 8.86
CA LEU A 161 -4.90 -6.15 8.68
C LEU A 161 -5.25 -7.34 9.58
N ALA A 162 -5.70 -7.10 10.82
CA ALA A 162 -6.15 -8.16 11.71
C ALA A 162 -7.37 -8.90 11.14
N GLY A 163 -8.35 -8.15 10.60
CA GLY A 163 -9.51 -8.73 9.93
C GLY A 163 -9.11 -9.58 8.72
N LEU A 164 -8.21 -9.10 7.87
CA LEU A 164 -7.71 -9.83 6.70
C LEU A 164 -6.92 -11.08 7.06
N ALA A 165 -6.09 -11.01 8.11
CA ALA A 165 -5.36 -12.16 8.62
C ALA A 165 -6.32 -13.23 9.17
N ALA A 166 -7.37 -12.82 9.90
CA ALA A 166 -8.39 -13.74 10.39
C ALA A 166 -9.22 -14.36 9.26
N GLU A 167 -9.53 -13.61 8.21
CA GLU A 167 -10.31 -14.07 7.06
C GLU A 167 -9.54 -15.07 6.18
N HIS A 168 -8.26 -14.81 5.90
CA HIS A 168 -7.49 -15.57 4.91
C HIS A 168 -6.44 -16.51 5.51
N GLY A 169 -6.10 -16.38 6.79
CA GLY A 169 -5.12 -17.22 7.48
C GLY A 169 -3.78 -17.30 6.74
N ASP A 170 -3.26 -18.52 6.58
CA ASP A 170 -1.98 -18.79 5.92
C ASP A 170 -1.92 -18.34 4.46
N ARG A 171 -3.08 -18.11 3.80
CA ARG A 171 -3.09 -17.60 2.42
C ARG A 171 -2.66 -16.14 2.34
N LEU A 172 -2.71 -15.39 3.45
CA LEU A 172 -2.30 -13.99 3.53
C LEU A 172 -1.42 -13.72 4.75
N ARG A 173 -0.32 -14.48 4.90
CA ARG A 173 0.70 -14.25 5.94
C ARG A 173 1.23 -12.82 5.95
N LEU A 174 1.25 -12.17 4.79
CA LEU A 174 1.55 -10.76 4.61
C LEU A 174 0.75 -9.83 5.55
N ALA A 175 -0.53 -10.10 5.81
CA ALA A 175 -1.33 -9.23 6.68
C ALA A 175 -0.83 -9.28 8.13
N ALA A 176 -0.50 -10.46 8.63
CA ALA A 176 0.11 -10.65 9.95
C ALA A 176 1.52 -10.03 9.99
N LEU A 177 2.34 -10.23 8.93
CA LEU A 177 3.67 -9.63 8.81
C LEU A 177 3.62 -8.11 8.96
N LEU A 178 2.76 -7.43 8.18
CA LEU A 178 2.61 -5.97 8.22
C LEU A 178 2.13 -5.46 9.59
N ARG A 179 1.29 -6.24 10.28
CA ARG A 179 0.71 -5.83 11.56
C ARG A 179 1.64 -6.07 12.75
N GLU A 180 2.31 -7.22 12.78
CA GLU A 180 2.86 -7.79 14.03
C GLU A 180 4.39 -7.86 14.04
N ALA A 181 5.03 -7.93 12.87
CA ALA A 181 6.49 -8.04 12.82
C ALA A 181 7.14 -6.84 13.51
N PRO A 182 8.21 -7.04 14.31
CA PRO A 182 8.87 -5.94 15.02
C PRO A 182 9.57 -4.98 14.04
N VAL A 183 10.02 -5.51 12.91
CA VAL A 183 10.67 -4.76 11.83
C VAL A 183 10.08 -5.15 10.48
N LEU A 184 10.16 -4.22 9.53
CA LEU A 184 9.74 -4.42 8.15
C LEU A 184 10.92 -4.18 7.21
N ARG A 185 11.01 -5.00 6.15
CA ARG A 185 11.98 -4.85 5.07
C ARG A 185 11.56 -3.68 4.19
N CYS A 186 12.38 -2.63 4.16
CA CYS A 186 12.13 -1.42 3.40
C CYS A 186 13.16 -1.24 2.29
N LYS A 187 12.70 -0.97 1.07
CA LYS A 187 13.59 -0.70 -0.07
C LYS A 187 14.38 0.58 0.18
N ALA A 188 15.69 0.46 0.21
CA ALA A 188 16.62 1.57 0.40
C ALA A 188 17.03 2.15 -0.95
N ASN A 189 16.15 2.96 -1.57
CA ASN A 189 16.38 3.51 -2.90
C ASN A 189 17.71 4.30 -2.99
N LEU A 190 18.02 5.13 -1.99
CA LEU A 190 19.27 5.90 -1.97
C LEU A 190 20.50 4.98 -1.95
N LEU A 191 20.50 3.97 -1.07
CA LEU A 191 21.61 3.04 -0.94
C LEU A 191 21.77 2.18 -2.20
N THR A 192 20.66 1.75 -2.79
CA THR A 192 20.63 1.04 -4.08
C THR A 192 21.32 1.86 -5.18
N ARG A 193 21.03 3.17 -5.26
CA ARG A 193 21.69 4.07 -6.21
C ARG A 193 23.16 4.30 -5.90
N VAL A 194 23.53 4.39 -4.62
CA VAL A 194 24.95 4.50 -4.20
C VAL A 194 25.75 3.28 -4.62
N HIS A 195 25.16 2.09 -4.60
CA HIS A 195 25.80 0.86 -5.07
C HIS A 195 25.81 0.68 -6.59
N GLY A 196 25.28 1.65 -7.36
CA GLY A 196 25.26 1.58 -8.82
C GLY A 196 24.40 0.45 -9.38
N MET A 197 23.45 -0.06 -8.60
CA MET A 197 22.58 -1.15 -9.02
C MET A 197 21.54 -0.64 -10.01
N ASP A 198 21.36 -1.38 -11.11
CA ASP A 198 20.29 -1.16 -12.06
C ASP A 198 19.18 -2.19 -11.82
N GLU A 199 18.04 -1.69 -11.36
CA GLU A 199 16.88 -2.50 -10.98
C GLU A 199 16.20 -3.17 -12.18
N LEU A 200 16.55 -2.77 -13.41
CA LEU A 200 16.09 -3.40 -14.64
C LEU A 200 17.00 -4.56 -15.08
N THR A 201 18.15 -4.74 -14.43
CA THR A 201 19.13 -5.76 -14.78
C THR A 201 19.46 -6.62 -13.56
N GLY A 202 18.82 -7.78 -13.43
CA GLY A 202 19.16 -8.77 -12.40
C GLY A 202 17.96 -9.57 -11.90
N PRO A 203 18.20 -10.58 -11.05
CA PRO A 203 17.13 -11.32 -10.38
C PRO A 203 16.33 -10.40 -9.43
N LEU A 204 15.00 -10.59 -9.39
CA LEU A 204 14.06 -9.85 -8.52
C LEU A 204 14.48 -9.81 -7.04
N GLU A 205 15.17 -10.86 -6.59
CA GLU A 205 15.65 -11.03 -5.22
C GLU A 205 16.79 -10.06 -4.86
N SER A 206 17.64 -9.71 -5.82
CA SER A 206 18.90 -8.99 -5.60
C SER A 206 19.00 -7.66 -6.35
N GLN A 207 17.96 -7.23 -7.06
CA GLN A 207 17.97 -6.00 -7.85
C GLN A 207 18.00 -4.70 -7.03
N SER A 208 17.70 -4.76 -5.72
CA SER A 208 17.70 -3.57 -4.85
C SER A 208 18.19 -3.89 -3.44
N VAL A 209 18.72 -2.87 -2.76
CA VAL A 209 19.09 -2.97 -1.36
C VAL A 209 17.87 -2.73 -0.48
N TYR A 210 17.71 -3.57 0.54
CA TYR A 210 16.66 -3.45 1.55
C TYR A 210 17.26 -3.37 2.94
N VAL A 211 16.69 -2.51 3.79
CA VAL A 211 17.08 -2.31 5.20
C VAL A 211 15.90 -2.57 6.11
N ASP A 212 16.17 -2.86 7.37
CA ASP A 212 15.13 -3.07 8.37
C ASP A 212 14.73 -1.74 8.99
N ILE A 213 13.42 -1.48 9.06
CA ILE A 213 12.85 -0.36 9.80
C ILE A 213 11.94 -0.87 10.91
N ALA A 214 11.83 -0.13 12.01
CA ALA A 214 10.84 -0.45 13.04
C ALA A 214 9.42 -0.41 12.43
N ASN A 215 8.57 -1.37 12.79
CA ASN A 215 7.21 -1.43 12.30
C ASN A 215 6.32 -0.41 13.03
N PRO A 216 5.85 0.67 12.37
CA PRO A 216 5.05 1.70 13.03
C PRO A 216 3.66 1.20 13.42
N ILE A 217 3.10 0.22 12.70
CA ILE A 217 1.80 -0.38 13.07
C ILE A 217 1.95 -1.16 14.36
N ALA A 218 2.96 -2.04 14.43
CA ALA A 218 3.24 -2.81 15.65
C ALA A 218 3.66 -1.92 16.84
N GLN A 219 4.18 -0.71 16.60
CA GLN A 219 4.47 0.26 17.66
C GLN A 219 3.21 0.97 18.15
N ALA A 220 2.31 1.39 17.24
CA ALA A 220 1.07 2.11 17.58
C ALA A 220 0.06 1.24 18.36
N LEU A 221 0.19 -0.09 18.26
CA LEU A 221 -0.68 -1.07 18.92
C LEU A 221 -0.20 -1.51 20.31
N ARG A 222 0.98 -1.07 20.75
CA ARG A 222 1.49 -1.29 22.11
C ARG A 222 0.93 -0.22 23.05
#